data_AF-A0A178FHT1-F1
#
_entry.id   AF-A0A178FHT1-F1
#
_cell.length_a   1.000
_cell.length_b   1.000
_cell.length_c   1.000
_cell.angle_alpha   90.00
_cell.angle_beta   90.00
_cell.angle_gamma   90.00
#
_symmetry.space_group_name_H-M   'P 1'
#
loop_
_entity.id
_entity.type
_entity.pdbx_description
1 polymer ?
#
loop_
_entity_poly.entity_id
_entity_poly.type
_entity_poly.pdbx_seq_one_letter_code
_entity_poly.pdbx_strand_id
1 'polypeptide(L)'
;MTDLTPAVNDLLRARGSSLLSGETSSPSGAQVDEFLKEAHRINVHISSLLAYLKSIRTVYLSTVPARPSGHTQNPDFNLLNPSSSSISTHLTDPERDSIDSSTASLLQDLSRSIGNLASAESLRAQTQASVLRKKFGHGKLNERLWQWAGGGGAVDVPRSSEQEEAEDTEKNLVGMRESVLWFLRRGLEGAAEVQREMVEKRIERVREKEKSVLYKSKAGQMPIHTQAEGSSGGISGGSGRYDGGDEDVLRGRDVSLDEKEAAAIESQLSPEQLQLFAQENDGMLKYYEDTLGKVQNAEKSLLEISSLQQTLVAHLATQEDYINQLVRDAESTHANVGRGNKELKRASERRSEAQMVFWATVVLCVWLILWDAIF
;
A
#
# COMPACT_ATOMS: atom_id res chain seq x y z
N MET A 1 4.99 -1.93 -28.29
CA MET A 1 5.86 -0.81 -28.72
C MET A 1 6.82 -1.35 -29.77
N THR A 2 6.92 -0.71 -30.93
CA THR A 2 7.79 -1.12 -32.04
C THR A 2 9.25 -0.82 -31.71
N ASP A 3 10.14 -1.77 -31.99
CA ASP A 3 11.57 -1.63 -31.78
C ASP A 3 12.17 -0.66 -32.82
N LEU A 4 12.60 0.51 -32.37
CA LEU A 4 13.18 1.59 -33.20
C LEU A 4 14.70 1.45 -33.34
N THR A 5 15.32 0.51 -32.61
CA THR A 5 16.77 0.27 -32.59
C THR A 5 17.38 0.09 -33.99
N PRO A 6 16.78 -0.65 -34.95
CA PRO A 6 17.37 -0.77 -36.29
C PRO A 6 17.40 0.57 -37.05
N ALA A 7 16.32 1.36 -36.98
CA ALA A 7 16.25 2.66 -37.65
C ALA A 7 17.26 3.66 -37.06
N VAL A 8 17.46 3.63 -35.74
CA VAL A 8 18.47 4.47 -35.07
C VAL A 8 19.89 4.02 -35.43
N ASN A 9 20.14 2.70 -35.52
CA ASN A 9 21.44 2.17 -35.91
C ASN A 9 21.83 2.53 -37.35
N ASP A 10 20.86 2.58 -38.26
CA ASP A 10 21.13 3.02 -39.63
C ASP A 10 21.50 4.51 -39.68
N LEU A 11 20.87 5.35 -38.85
CA LEU A 11 21.23 6.77 -38.72
C LEU A 11 22.60 6.96 -38.07
N LEU A 12 22.95 6.14 -37.08
CA LEU A 12 24.26 6.17 -36.42
C LEU A 12 25.37 5.71 -37.37
N ARG A 13 25.10 4.71 -38.21
CA ARG A 13 26.02 4.26 -39.26
C ARG A 13 26.27 5.37 -40.28
N ALA A 14 25.23 6.10 -40.69
CA ALA A 14 25.33 7.21 -41.63
C ALA A 14 26.18 8.39 -41.09
N ARG A 15 26.29 8.52 -39.76
CA ARG A 15 27.11 9.55 -39.10
C ARG A 15 28.50 9.08 -38.65
N GLY A 16 28.89 7.85 -38.99
CA GLY A 16 30.20 7.29 -38.62
C GLY A 16 30.36 7.02 -37.12
N SER A 17 29.26 6.99 -36.37
CA SER A 17 29.23 6.70 -34.93
C SER A 17 29.06 5.20 -34.67
N SER A 18 29.52 4.75 -33.50
CA SER A 18 29.35 3.37 -33.04
C SER A 18 27.87 2.98 -32.99
N LEU A 19 27.55 1.79 -33.49
CA LEU A 19 26.20 1.22 -33.45
C LEU A 19 25.75 1.06 -31.98
N LEU A 20 24.48 1.33 -31.70
CA LEU A 20 23.83 0.84 -30.49
C LEU A 20 23.75 -0.67 -30.62
N SER A 21 24.68 -1.39 -30.00
CA SER A 21 24.51 -2.82 -29.83
C SER A 21 23.20 -3.03 -29.08
N GLY A 22 22.25 -3.71 -29.71
CA GLY A 22 21.04 -4.25 -29.07
C GLY A 22 21.36 -5.36 -28.06
N GLU A 23 22.63 -5.52 -27.69
CA GLU A 23 22.96 -6.05 -26.38
C GLU A 23 22.25 -5.12 -25.38
N THR A 24 21.09 -5.56 -24.92
CA THR A 24 20.81 -5.44 -23.50
C THR A 24 22.13 -5.82 -22.84
N SER A 25 22.89 -4.83 -22.38
CA SER A 25 23.88 -5.06 -21.35
C SER A 25 23.07 -5.72 -20.25
N SER A 26 22.99 -7.05 -20.29
CA SER A 26 22.46 -7.82 -19.19
C SER A 26 23.37 -7.38 -18.07
N PRO A 27 22.86 -6.61 -17.09
CA PRO A 27 23.69 -6.14 -16.01
C PRO A 27 24.37 -7.38 -15.46
N SER A 28 25.71 -7.37 -15.46
CA SER A 28 26.58 -8.50 -15.08
C SER A 28 25.83 -9.49 -14.18
N GLY A 29 25.49 -10.66 -14.74
CA GLY A 29 24.53 -11.61 -14.15
C GLY A 29 24.92 -12.23 -12.81
N ALA A 30 25.98 -11.75 -12.14
CA ALA A 30 26.45 -12.28 -10.87
C ALA A 30 25.63 -11.82 -9.65
N GLN A 31 24.91 -10.69 -9.75
CA GLN A 31 23.98 -10.22 -8.73
C GLN A 31 22.77 -9.56 -9.40
N VAL A 32 21.83 -10.35 -9.93
CA VAL A 32 20.45 -9.84 -9.99
C VAL A 32 20.07 -9.57 -8.55
N ASP A 33 20.07 -8.28 -8.20
CA ASP A 33 19.93 -7.71 -6.87
C ASP A 33 18.93 -8.52 -6.02
N GLU A 34 19.43 -9.21 -5.00
CA GLU A 34 18.63 -10.06 -4.11
C GLU A 34 17.46 -9.26 -3.52
N PHE A 35 17.71 -7.97 -3.25
CA PHE A 35 16.71 -6.99 -2.86
C PHE A 35 15.58 -6.88 -3.88
N LEU A 36 15.88 -6.71 -5.17
CA LEU A 36 14.85 -6.55 -6.21
C LEU A 36 14.09 -7.84 -6.46
N LYS A 37 14.74 -9.01 -6.30
CA LYS A 37 14.05 -10.31 -6.40
C LYS A 37 13.02 -10.47 -5.29
N GLU A 38 13.40 -10.19 -4.04
CA GLU A 38 12.48 -10.26 -2.92
C GLU A 38 11.39 -9.18 -3.01
N ALA A 39 11.74 -7.96 -3.43
CA ALA A 39 10.77 -6.90 -3.69
C ALA A 39 9.73 -7.32 -4.75
N HIS A 40 10.17 -7.93 -5.85
CA HIS A 40 9.27 -8.42 -6.90
C HIS A 40 8.39 -9.56 -6.37
N ARG A 41 8.94 -10.48 -5.59
CA ARG A 41 8.19 -11.57 -4.96
C ARG A 41 7.09 -11.04 -4.06
N ILE A 42 7.41 -10.08 -3.18
CA ILE A 42 6.45 -9.38 -2.32
C ILE A 42 5.38 -8.69 -3.17
N ASN A 43 5.77 -7.98 -4.24
CA ASN A 43 4.82 -7.29 -5.11
C ASN A 43 3.82 -8.25 -5.80
N VAL A 44 4.30 -9.41 -6.26
CA VAL A 44 3.44 -10.46 -6.84
C VAL A 44 2.45 -10.94 -5.79
N HIS A 45 2.88 -11.16 -4.55
CA HIS A 45 2.00 -11.57 -3.47
C HIS A 45 0.94 -10.51 -3.13
N ILE A 46 1.34 -9.23 -3.01
CA ILE A 46 0.40 -8.10 -2.78
C ILE A 46 -0.61 -8.01 -3.93
N SER A 47 -0.15 -8.05 -5.17
CA SER A 47 -1.01 -7.94 -6.36
C SER A 47 -1.98 -9.12 -6.47
N SER A 48 -1.52 -10.33 -6.17
CA SER A 48 -2.34 -11.55 -6.16
C SER A 48 -3.40 -11.49 -5.07
N LEU A 49 -3.03 -11.04 -3.86
CA LEU A 49 -3.95 -10.84 -2.75
C LEU A 49 -5.04 -9.81 -3.10
N LEU A 50 -4.65 -8.67 -3.68
CA LEU A 50 -5.58 -7.63 -4.09
C LEU A 50 -6.55 -8.14 -5.17
N ALA A 51 -6.05 -8.85 -6.18
CA ALA A 51 -6.87 -9.47 -7.21
C ALA A 51 -7.85 -10.49 -6.61
N TYR A 52 -7.37 -11.31 -5.66
CA TYR A 52 -8.20 -12.25 -4.92
C TYR A 52 -9.31 -11.54 -4.14
N LEU A 53 -8.98 -10.55 -3.31
CA LEU A 53 -9.96 -9.79 -2.51
C LEU A 53 -11.03 -9.13 -3.39
N LYS A 54 -10.64 -8.56 -4.53
CA LYS A 54 -11.59 -8.01 -5.51
C LYS A 54 -12.51 -9.07 -6.10
N SER A 55 -11.99 -10.26 -6.39
CA SER A 55 -12.78 -11.36 -6.96
C SER A 55 -13.81 -11.91 -5.97
N ILE A 56 -13.45 -12.03 -4.69
CA ILE A 56 -14.34 -12.59 -3.67
C ILE A 56 -15.31 -11.56 -3.10
N ARG A 57 -15.09 -10.25 -3.28
CA ARG A 57 -15.90 -9.16 -2.72
C ARG A 57 -17.40 -9.36 -2.91
N THR A 58 -17.84 -9.72 -4.10
CA THR A 58 -19.27 -9.89 -4.42
C THR A 58 -19.88 -11.06 -3.66
N VAL A 59 -19.18 -12.19 -3.62
CA VAL A 59 -19.65 -13.42 -2.97
C VAL A 59 -19.56 -13.31 -1.44
N TYR A 60 -18.48 -12.71 -0.94
CA TYR A 60 -18.25 -12.44 0.48
C TYR A 60 -19.36 -11.56 1.06
N LEU A 61 -19.75 -10.49 0.36
CA LEU A 61 -20.79 -9.56 0.81
C LEU A 61 -22.22 -10.07 0.56
N SER A 62 -22.41 -11.18 -0.15
CA SER A 62 -23.74 -11.70 -0.49
C SER A 62 -24.45 -12.26 0.75
N THR A 63 -25.63 -11.73 1.08
CA THR A 63 -26.42 -12.17 2.25
C THR A 63 -27.49 -13.20 1.91
N VAL A 64 -27.55 -13.64 0.66
CA VAL A 64 -28.52 -14.65 0.20
C VAL A 64 -28.32 -15.91 1.05
N PRO A 65 -29.36 -16.58 1.57
CA PRO A 65 -29.18 -17.86 2.24
C PRO A 65 -28.75 -18.92 1.23
N ALA A 66 -27.76 -19.76 1.57
CA ALA A 66 -27.41 -20.93 0.77
C ALA A 66 -28.66 -21.80 0.63
N ARG A 67 -29.09 -22.13 -0.59
CA ARG A 67 -29.96 -23.29 -0.76
C ARG A 67 -29.12 -24.52 -0.40
N PRO A 68 -29.64 -25.47 0.40
CA PRO A 68 -28.91 -26.68 0.73
C PRO A 68 -28.69 -27.46 -0.57
N SER A 69 -27.51 -27.30 -1.16
CA SER A 69 -27.04 -28.06 -2.30
C SER A 69 -25.97 -29.01 -1.75
N GLY A 70 -26.21 -30.31 -1.87
CA GLY A 70 -25.47 -31.38 -1.19
C GLY A 70 -24.04 -31.63 -1.70
N HIS A 71 -23.27 -30.59 -2.00
CA HIS A 71 -21.91 -30.71 -2.49
C HIS A 71 -20.97 -29.83 -1.67
N THR A 72 -20.58 -30.32 -0.49
CA THR A 72 -19.49 -29.78 0.31
C THR A 72 -18.16 -30.15 -0.35
N GLN A 73 -17.74 -29.37 -1.34
CA GLN A 73 -16.33 -29.30 -1.68
C GLN A 73 -15.71 -28.24 -0.78
N ASN A 74 -14.73 -28.63 0.04
CA ASN A 74 -13.86 -27.67 0.72
C ASN A 74 -13.16 -26.85 -0.37
N PRO A 75 -13.40 -25.53 -0.45
CA PRO A 75 -12.65 -24.71 -1.37
C PRO A 75 -11.24 -24.50 -0.79
N ASP A 76 -10.24 -25.19 -1.35
CA ASP A 76 -8.84 -24.84 -1.13
C ASP A 76 -8.57 -23.49 -1.80
N PHE A 77 -8.77 -22.40 -1.05
CA PHE A 77 -8.50 -21.04 -1.52
C PHE A 77 -7.00 -20.79 -1.55
N ASN A 78 -6.39 -20.98 -2.72
CA ASN A 78 -5.01 -20.58 -2.92
C ASN A 78 -4.92 -19.06 -3.16
N LEU A 79 -4.67 -18.31 -2.08
CA LEU A 79 -4.53 -16.84 -2.03
C LEU A 79 -3.42 -16.30 -2.97
N LEU A 80 -2.52 -17.17 -3.40
CA LEU A 80 -1.36 -16.86 -4.24
C LEU A 80 -1.61 -17.11 -5.73
N ASN A 81 -2.70 -17.79 -6.09
CA ASN A 81 -3.07 -18.04 -7.49
C ASN A 81 -4.59 -17.88 -7.73
N PRO A 82 -5.07 -16.65 -8.00
CA PRO A 82 -6.49 -16.36 -8.17
C PRO A 82 -7.11 -16.98 -9.43
N SER A 83 -6.30 -17.53 -10.33
CA SER A 83 -6.77 -18.09 -11.61
C SER A 83 -7.30 -19.52 -11.52
N SER A 84 -7.04 -20.23 -10.42
CA SER A 84 -7.33 -21.68 -10.30
C SER A 84 -8.46 -22.06 -9.36
N SER A 85 -9.02 -21.12 -8.59
CA SER A 85 -10.07 -21.39 -7.61
C SER A 85 -11.46 -21.16 -8.22
N SER A 86 -12.24 -22.23 -8.34
CA SER A 86 -13.69 -22.11 -8.54
C SER A 86 -14.29 -21.46 -7.29
N ILE A 87 -14.49 -20.15 -7.32
CA ILE A 87 -15.16 -19.43 -6.24
C ILE A 87 -16.56 -20.05 -6.10
N SER A 88 -16.79 -20.72 -4.97
CA SER A 88 -18.11 -21.26 -4.63
C SER A 88 -19.15 -20.15 -4.77
N THR A 89 -20.30 -20.44 -5.37
CA THR A 89 -21.33 -19.43 -5.66
C THR A 89 -21.93 -18.83 -4.38
N HIS A 90 -21.59 -19.41 -3.23
CA HIS A 90 -22.07 -19.05 -1.92
C HIS A 90 -20.99 -19.31 -0.86
N LEU A 91 -20.81 -18.37 0.07
CA LEU A 91 -19.94 -18.54 1.24
C LEU A 91 -20.78 -18.58 2.51
N THR A 92 -20.47 -19.54 3.38
CA THR A 92 -21.02 -19.64 4.73
C THR A 92 -20.32 -18.65 5.67
N ASP A 93 -20.96 -18.32 6.80
CA ASP A 93 -20.35 -17.45 7.82
C ASP A 93 -18.98 -17.94 8.35
N PRO A 94 -18.77 -19.23 8.66
CA PRO A 94 -17.45 -19.72 9.09
C PRO A 94 -16.40 -19.66 7.96
N GLU A 95 -16.78 -19.87 6.70
CA GLU A 95 -15.86 -19.71 5.57
C GLU A 95 -15.40 -18.26 5.42
N ARG A 96 -16.30 -17.29 5.62
CA ARG A 96 -15.94 -15.85 5.63
C ARG A 96 -14.93 -15.54 6.74
N ASP A 97 -15.17 -16.04 7.94
CA ASP A 97 -14.27 -15.84 9.08
C ASP A 97 -12.89 -16.48 8.82
N SER A 98 -12.86 -17.64 8.15
CA SER A 98 -11.59 -18.26 7.74
C SER A 98 -10.81 -17.38 6.75
N ILE A 99 -11.51 -16.78 5.77
CA ILE A 99 -10.93 -15.86 4.79
C ILE A 99 -10.38 -14.61 5.48
N ASP A 100 -11.11 -14.05 6.44
CA ASP A 100 -10.69 -12.87 7.18
C ASP A 100 -9.40 -13.16 7.97
N SER A 101 -9.33 -14.30 8.65
CA SER A 101 -8.14 -14.73 9.39
C SER A 101 -6.93 -15.06 8.49
N SER A 102 -7.16 -15.73 7.36
CA SER A 102 -6.09 -16.06 6.40
C SER A 102 -5.57 -14.82 5.68
N THR A 103 -6.46 -13.86 5.39
CA THR A 103 -6.06 -12.60 4.75
C THR A 103 -5.30 -11.72 5.75
N ALA A 104 -5.75 -11.64 7.01
CA ALA A 104 -5.06 -10.89 8.05
C ALA A 104 -3.64 -11.42 8.32
N SER A 105 -3.48 -12.74 8.43
CA SER A 105 -2.16 -13.37 8.60
C SER A 105 -1.24 -13.11 7.40
N LEU A 106 -1.73 -13.21 6.16
CA LEU A 106 -0.94 -12.86 4.97
C LEU A 106 -0.53 -11.38 4.95
N LEU A 107 -1.42 -10.45 5.30
CA LEU A 107 -1.05 -9.03 5.40
C LEU A 107 0.04 -8.81 6.45
N GLN A 108 -0.04 -9.49 7.59
CA GLN A 108 0.97 -9.39 8.64
C GLN A 108 2.32 -9.98 8.18
N ASP A 109 2.30 -11.11 7.48
CA ASP A 109 3.50 -11.72 6.93
C ASP A 109 4.14 -10.86 5.84
N LEU A 110 3.34 -10.23 4.97
CA LEU A 110 3.83 -9.27 3.98
C LEU A 110 4.41 -8.02 4.64
N SER A 111 3.76 -7.51 5.69
CA SER A 111 4.28 -6.38 6.48
C SER A 111 5.63 -6.71 7.11
N ARG A 112 5.77 -7.90 7.72
CA ARG A 112 7.04 -8.40 8.27
C ARG A 112 8.10 -8.57 7.19
N SER A 113 7.73 -9.11 6.03
CA SER A 113 8.64 -9.29 4.90
C SER A 113 9.18 -7.95 4.39
N ILE A 114 8.33 -6.94 4.26
CA ILE A 114 8.74 -5.57 3.89
C ILE A 114 9.63 -4.96 4.99
N GLY A 115 9.31 -5.19 6.27
CA GLY A 115 10.13 -4.75 7.39
C GLY A 115 11.54 -5.35 7.39
N ASN A 116 11.64 -6.65 7.12
CA ASN A 116 12.91 -7.36 6.96
C ASN A 116 13.72 -6.86 5.77
N LEU A 117 13.04 -6.59 4.64
CA LEU A 117 13.69 -6.04 3.45
C LEU A 117 14.23 -4.62 3.71
N ALA A 118 13.46 -3.79 4.41
CA ALA A 118 13.86 -2.44 4.80
C ALA A 118 15.03 -2.44 5.80
N SER A 119 15.02 -3.33 6.80
CA SER A 119 16.11 -3.44 7.76
C SER A 119 17.40 -3.92 7.09
N ALA A 120 17.31 -4.92 6.20
CA ALA A 120 18.43 -5.38 5.40
C ALA A 120 19.04 -4.25 4.54
N GLU A 121 18.21 -3.41 3.91
CA GLU A 121 18.71 -2.28 3.13
C GLU A 121 19.38 -1.22 4.01
N SER A 122 18.79 -0.89 5.16
CA SER A 122 19.40 0.08 6.09
C SER A 122 20.78 -0.39 6.59
N LEU A 123 20.93 -1.69 6.87
CA LEU A 123 22.20 -2.29 7.27
C LEU A 123 23.23 -2.26 6.14
N ARG A 124 22.80 -2.53 4.90
CA ARG A 124 23.68 -2.42 3.73
C ARG A 124 24.15 -0.99 3.51
N ALA A 125 23.22 -0.03 3.52
CA ALA A 125 23.52 1.39 3.34
C ALA A 125 24.49 1.88 4.43
N GLN A 126 24.27 1.52 5.69
CA GLN A 126 25.17 1.85 6.79
C GLN A 126 26.56 1.21 6.62
N THR A 127 26.60 -0.06 6.20
CA THR A 127 27.85 -0.78 5.95
C THR A 127 28.64 -0.12 4.83
N GLN A 128 28.00 0.19 3.70
CA GLN A 128 28.64 0.89 2.57
C GLN A 128 29.13 2.28 2.97
N ALA A 129 28.33 3.06 3.68
CA ALA A 129 28.76 4.35 4.20
C ALA A 129 30.00 4.22 5.11
N SER A 130 30.07 3.18 5.93
CA SER A 130 31.23 2.90 6.77
C SER A 130 32.47 2.46 5.97
N VAL A 131 32.27 1.70 4.89
CA VAL A 131 33.33 1.24 3.99
C VAL A 131 33.89 2.40 3.18
N LEU A 132 33.03 3.23 2.58
CA LEU A 132 33.43 4.46 1.89
C LEU A 132 34.19 5.40 2.84
N ARG A 133 33.66 5.60 4.05
CA ARG A 133 34.34 6.40 5.07
C ARG A 133 35.72 5.83 5.44
N LYS A 134 35.92 4.52 5.46
CA LYS A 134 37.25 3.93 5.72
C LYS A 134 38.20 4.08 4.53
N LYS A 135 37.72 3.80 3.31
CA LYS A 135 38.49 3.88 2.07
C LYS A 135 39.01 5.29 1.81
N PHE A 136 38.13 6.28 1.96
CA PHE A 136 38.45 7.68 1.64
C PHE A 136 38.74 8.55 2.86
N GLY A 137 38.40 8.09 4.07
CA GLY A 137 38.66 8.82 5.32
C GLY A 137 40.11 8.87 5.77
N HIS A 138 41.02 8.10 5.17
CA HIS A 138 42.47 8.30 5.34
C HIS A 138 42.96 9.64 4.77
N GLY A 139 42.17 10.28 3.89
CA GLY A 139 42.42 11.65 3.44
C GLY A 139 42.32 12.71 4.56
N LYS A 140 41.62 12.44 5.67
CA LYS A 140 41.43 13.43 6.76
C LYS A 140 42.70 13.78 7.54
N LEU A 141 43.69 12.88 7.56
CA LEU A 141 45.01 13.18 8.10
C LEU A 141 45.76 14.19 7.21
N ASN A 142 45.56 14.11 5.88
CA ASN A 142 46.03 15.12 4.93
C ASN A 142 45.17 16.40 5.00
N GLU A 143 43.84 16.33 5.15
CA GLU A 143 42.96 17.52 5.30
C GLU A 143 43.40 18.43 6.46
N ARG A 144 43.77 17.86 7.61
CA ARG A 144 44.25 18.63 8.76
C ARG A 144 45.63 19.26 8.52
N LEU A 145 46.49 18.60 7.74
CA LEU A 145 47.78 19.14 7.31
C LEU A 145 47.61 20.29 6.30
N TRP A 146 46.66 20.19 5.36
CA TRP A 146 46.33 21.26 4.42
C TRP A 146 45.59 22.44 5.07
N GLN A 147 44.73 22.20 6.07
CA GLN A 147 44.10 23.26 6.88
C GLN A 147 45.11 24.07 7.72
N TRP A 148 46.21 23.46 8.16
CA TRP A 148 47.30 24.17 8.83
C TRP A 148 48.17 25.01 7.87
N ALA A 149 48.30 24.58 6.61
CA ALA A 149 49.08 25.31 5.59
C ALA A 149 48.28 26.43 4.90
N GLY A 150 46.94 26.34 4.87
CA GLY A 150 46.06 27.26 4.13
C GLY A 150 45.58 28.50 4.87
N GLY A 151 46.00 28.74 6.12
CA GLY A 151 45.68 29.97 6.84
C GLY A 151 44.18 30.17 7.10
N GLY A 152 43.57 29.31 7.94
CA GLY A 152 42.34 29.62 8.68
C GLY A 152 41.02 29.76 7.89
N GLY A 153 41.03 29.69 6.56
CA GLY A 153 39.83 29.52 5.76
C GLY A 153 39.48 28.04 5.64
N ALA A 154 38.19 27.68 5.70
CA ALA A 154 37.71 26.35 5.35
C ALA A 154 38.02 26.09 3.86
N VAL A 155 39.21 25.61 3.57
CA VAL A 155 39.58 25.11 2.25
C VAL A 155 38.80 23.81 2.09
N ASP A 156 37.75 23.87 1.26
CA ASP A 156 37.02 22.70 0.81
C ASP A 156 38.03 21.84 0.05
N VAL A 157 38.52 20.79 0.72
CA VAL A 157 39.49 19.88 0.12
C VAL A 157 38.74 19.20 -1.02
N PRO A 158 39.20 19.32 -2.28
CA PRO A 158 38.49 18.72 -3.40
C PRO A 158 38.42 17.22 -3.15
N ARG A 159 37.19 16.72 -2.97
CA ARG A 159 36.93 15.27 -2.92
C ARG A 159 37.57 14.67 -4.17
N SER A 160 38.28 13.56 -4.00
CA SER A 160 38.78 12.84 -5.18
C SER A 160 37.57 12.48 -6.06
N SER A 161 37.65 12.69 -7.37
CA SER A 161 36.55 12.41 -8.31
C SER A 161 36.03 10.97 -8.16
N GLU A 162 36.92 10.01 -7.86
CA GLU A 162 36.59 8.61 -7.60
C GLU A 162 35.75 8.41 -6.32
N GLN A 163 35.94 9.25 -5.29
CA GLN A 163 35.12 9.22 -4.06
C GLN A 163 33.72 9.76 -4.33
N GLU A 164 33.61 10.85 -5.08
CA GLU A 164 32.33 11.49 -5.39
C GLU A 164 31.44 10.58 -6.23
N GLU A 165 32.00 9.94 -7.27
CA GLU A 165 31.29 8.94 -8.08
C GLU A 165 30.80 7.74 -7.25
N ALA A 166 31.64 7.25 -6.33
CA ALA A 166 31.28 6.12 -5.46
C ALA A 166 30.20 6.49 -4.43
N GLU A 167 30.25 7.70 -3.86
CA GLU A 167 29.22 8.19 -2.94
C GLU A 167 27.89 8.45 -3.67
N ASP A 168 27.94 8.99 -4.88
CA ASP A 168 26.74 9.34 -5.64
C ASP A 168 26.03 8.12 -6.21
N THR A 169 26.77 7.11 -6.68
CA THR A 169 26.18 5.82 -7.09
C THR A 169 25.46 5.13 -5.93
N GLU A 170 26.03 5.16 -4.72
CA GLU A 170 25.41 4.61 -3.52
C GLU A 170 24.17 5.41 -3.09
N LYS A 171 24.21 6.75 -3.13
CA LYS A 171 23.02 7.60 -2.87
C LYS A 171 21.89 7.29 -3.84
N ASN A 172 22.19 7.17 -5.13
CA ASN A 172 21.21 6.86 -6.16
C ASN A 172 20.57 5.49 -5.92
N LEU A 173 21.38 4.49 -5.54
CA LEU A 173 20.89 3.15 -5.23
C LEU A 173 20.00 3.13 -3.98
N VAL A 174 20.42 3.78 -2.89
CA VAL A 174 19.60 3.92 -1.68
C VAL A 174 18.26 4.59 -2.01
N GLY A 175 18.29 5.63 -2.84
CA GLY A 175 17.08 6.31 -3.28
C GLY A 175 16.13 5.45 -4.08
N MET A 176 16.66 4.69 -5.04
CA MET A 176 15.87 3.72 -5.80
C MET A 176 15.24 2.68 -4.87
N ARG A 177 16.02 2.11 -3.94
CA ARG A 177 15.51 1.06 -3.04
C ARG A 177 14.48 1.59 -2.04
N GLU A 178 14.64 2.80 -1.55
CA GLU A 178 13.64 3.47 -0.71
C GLU A 178 12.34 3.71 -1.48
N SER A 179 12.42 4.15 -2.75
CA SER A 179 11.23 4.31 -3.60
C SER A 179 10.48 2.99 -3.82
N VAL A 180 11.21 1.87 -3.95
CA VAL A 180 10.62 0.53 -4.07
C VAL A 180 9.94 0.13 -2.77
N LEU A 181 10.57 0.33 -1.61
CA LEU A 181 9.96 0.04 -0.30
C LEU A 181 8.68 0.86 -0.07
N TRP A 182 8.71 2.14 -0.43
CA TRP A 182 7.54 3.01 -0.37
C TRP A 182 6.40 2.49 -1.27
N PHE A 183 6.71 2.10 -2.51
CA PHE A 183 5.74 1.51 -3.43
C PHE A 183 5.11 0.22 -2.87
N LEU A 184 5.92 -0.69 -2.30
CA LEU A 184 5.42 -1.93 -1.70
C LEU A 184 4.51 -1.66 -0.50
N ARG A 185 4.89 -0.73 0.39
CA ARG A 185 4.08 -0.35 1.56
C ARG A 185 2.76 0.27 1.14
N ARG A 186 2.78 1.15 0.13
CA ARG A 186 1.57 1.73 -0.45
C ARG A 186 0.67 0.68 -1.10
N GLY A 187 1.26 -0.30 -1.79
CA GLY A 187 0.51 -1.43 -2.36
C GLY A 187 -0.15 -2.29 -1.27
N LEU A 188 0.57 -2.58 -0.18
CA LEU A 188 0.04 -3.33 0.95
C LEU A 188 -1.08 -2.57 1.68
N GLU A 189 -0.94 -1.26 1.86
CA GLU A 189 -1.99 -0.38 2.40
C GLU A 189 -3.27 -0.50 1.57
N GLY A 190 -3.18 -0.43 0.23
CA GLY A 190 -4.34 -0.58 -0.63
C GLY A 190 -5.03 -1.95 -0.52
N ALA A 191 -4.26 -3.03 -0.31
CA ALA A 191 -4.84 -4.35 -0.05
C ALA A 191 -5.55 -4.41 1.32
N ALA A 192 -4.94 -3.85 2.36
CA ALA A 192 -5.52 -3.77 3.70
C ALA A 192 -6.81 -2.91 3.73
N GLU A 193 -6.85 -1.82 2.97
CA GLU A 193 -8.04 -0.96 2.83
C GLU A 193 -9.22 -1.73 2.20
N VAL A 194 -8.97 -2.50 1.14
CA VAL A 194 -10.02 -3.32 0.50
C VAL A 194 -10.55 -4.37 1.48
N GLN A 195 -9.68 -5.03 2.26
CA GLN A 195 -10.13 -5.98 3.27
C GLN A 195 -10.98 -5.29 4.36
N ARG A 196 -10.52 -4.14 4.86
CA ARG A 196 -11.25 -3.37 5.88
C ARG A 196 -12.65 -3.00 5.42
N GLU A 197 -12.78 -2.48 4.19
CA GLU A 197 -14.08 -2.09 3.61
C GLU A 197 -15.05 -3.28 3.55
N MET A 198 -14.54 -4.49 3.25
CA MET A 198 -15.37 -5.70 3.20
C MET A 198 -15.84 -6.13 4.60
N VAL A 199 -14.92 -6.18 5.57
CA VAL A 199 -15.21 -6.57 6.96
C VAL A 199 -16.15 -5.56 7.61
N GLU A 200 -15.94 -4.26 7.40
CA GLU A 200 -16.80 -3.19 7.92
C GLU A 200 -18.23 -3.32 7.42
N LYS A 201 -18.43 -3.52 6.11
CA LYS A 201 -19.75 -3.78 5.54
C LYS A 201 -20.38 -5.08 6.04
N ARG A 202 -19.58 -6.08 6.38
CA ARG A 202 -20.11 -7.31 6.99
C ARG A 202 -20.64 -7.02 8.39
N ILE A 203 -19.86 -6.34 9.23
CA ILE A 203 -20.26 -5.95 10.58
C ILE A 203 -21.51 -5.08 10.56
N GLU A 204 -21.56 -4.08 9.67
CA GLU A 204 -22.72 -3.22 9.49
C GLU A 204 -23.98 -4.05 9.18
N ARG A 205 -23.91 -4.96 8.21
CA ARG A 205 -25.04 -5.84 7.87
C ARG A 205 -25.44 -6.80 8.98
N VAL A 206 -24.48 -7.32 9.76
CA VAL A 206 -24.79 -8.18 10.91
C VAL A 206 -25.53 -7.38 11.98
N ARG A 207 -25.05 -6.17 12.29
CA ARG A 207 -25.70 -5.26 13.24
C ARG A 207 -27.08 -4.81 12.76
N GLU A 208 -27.27 -4.56 11.47
CA GLU A 208 -28.58 -4.26 10.89
C GLU A 208 -29.55 -5.44 10.97
N LYS A 209 -29.07 -6.67 10.75
CA LYS A 209 -29.88 -7.88 10.91
C LYS A 209 -30.29 -8.09 12.37
N GLU A 210 -29.38 -7.87 13.32
CA GLU A 210 -29.69 -7.92 14.76
C GLU A 210 -30.82 -6.92 15.10
N LYS A 211 -30.68 -5.66 14.67
CA LYS A 211 -31.71 -4.63 14.83
C LYS A 211 -33.04 -4.99 14.14
N SER A 212 -32.98 -5.61 12.97
CA SER A 212 -34.17 -5.99 12.20
C SER A 212 -34.89 -7.19 12.80
N VAL A 213 -34.16 -8.16 13.37
CA VAL A 213 -34.76 -9.28 14.11
C VAL A 213 -35.38 -8.78 15.40
N LEU A 214 -34.73 -7.86 16.12
CA LEU A 214 -35.31 -7.19 17.28
C LEU A 214 -36.60 -6.42 16.93
N TYR A 215 -36.61 -5.73 15.79
CA TYR A 215 -37.80 -5.02 15.33
C TYR A 215 -38.92 -5.99 14.92
N LYS A 216 -38.58 -7.09 14.24
CA LYS A 216 -39.54 -8.11 13.81
C LYS A 216 -40.11 -8.91 15.00
N SER A 217 -39.28 -9.28 15.98
CA SER A 217 -39.74 -9.96 17.19
C SER A 217 -40.66 -9.04 18.01
N LYS A 218 -40.28 -7.77 18.17
CA LYS A 218 -41.12 -6.76 18.83
C LYS A 218 -42.43 -6.48 18.08
N ALA A 219 -42.42 -6.47 16.74
CA ALA A 219 -43.62 -6.31 15.92
C ALA A 219 -44.53 -7.57 15.95
N GLY A 220 -43.96 -8.77 16.08
CA GLY A 220 -44.71 -10.02 16.30
C GLY A 220 -45.32 -10.15 17.69
N GLN A 221 -44.87 -9.34 18.65
CA GLN A 221 -45.33 -9.30 20.04
C GLN A 221 -46.49 -8.31 20.28
N MET A 222 -46.94 -7.59 19.25
CA MET A 222 -48.16 -6.79 19.31
C MET A 222 -49.36 -7.71 19.04
N PRO A 223 -50.25 -7.96 20.02
CA PRO A 223 -51.42 -8.79 19.78
C PRO A 223 -52.33 -8.07 18.78
N ILE A 224 -52.56 -8.70 17.62
CA ILE A 224 -53.70 -8.38 16.76
C ILE A 224 -54.95 -8.80 17.54
N HIS A 225 -55.45 -7.90 18.39
CA HIS A 225 -56.80 -7.96 18.90
C HIS A 225 -57.58 -6.74 18.39
N THR A 226 -57.86 -6.75 17.09
CA THR A 226 -59.02 -6.05 16.55
C THR A 226 -60.01 -7.10 16.10
N GLN A 227 -60.78 -7.58 17.07
CA GLN A 227 -62.05 -8.23 16.82
C GLN A 227 -63.01 -7.12 16.36
N ALA A 228 -63.17 -6.99 15.05
CA ALA A 228 -64.26 -6.25 14.44
C ALA A 228 -64.62 -6.96 13.15
N GLU A 229 -65.67 -7.78 13.24
CA GLU A 229 -66.39 -8.29 12.08
C GLU A 229 -66.84 -7.12 11.20
N GLY A 230 -66.58 -7.21 9.90
CA GLY A 230 -67.26 -6.35 8.93
C GLY A 230 -66.39 -5.86 7.79
N SER A 231 -66.63 -6.48 6.63
CA SER A 231 -66.61 -5.84 5.32
C SER A 231 -65.29 -5.83 4.53
N SER A 232 -65.43 -6.43 3.36
CA SER A 232 -64.59 -6.35 2.17
C SER A 232 -64.15 -4.92 1.80
N GLY A 233 -62.91 -4.78 1.33
CA GLY A 233 -62.58 -3.71 0.39
C GLY A 233 -61.12 -3.29 0.36
N GLY A 234 -60.46 -3.58 -0.76
CA GLY A 234 -59.75 -2.54 -1.51
C GLY A 234 -58.36 -2.11 -1.03
N ILE A 235 -57.38 -2.51 -1.82
CA ILE A 235 -56.09 -1.84 -2.02
C ILE A 235 -56.26 -0.31 -2.11
N SER A 236 -55.48 0.45 -1.34
CA SER A 236 -54.91 1.72 -1.83
C SER A 236 -53.75 2.19 -0.95
N GLY A 237 -52.66 2.58 -1.61
CA GLY A 237 -51.54 3.27 -0.99
C GLY A 237 -51.94 4.67 -0.54
N GLY A 238 -51.46 5.06 0.63
CA GLY A 238 -51.71 6.36 1.23
C GLY A 238 -50.45 6.89 1.88
N SER A 239 -49.82 7.84 1.20
CA SER A 239 -48.80 8.75 1.71
C SER A 239 -49.27 9.39 3.03
N GLY A 240 -48.61 9.06 4.14
CA GLY A 240 -48.76 9.73 5.43
C GLY A 240 -47.66 10.77 5.61
N ARG A 241 -48.06 12.04 5.64
CA ARG A 241 -47.24 13.22 5.89
C ARG A 241 -46.44 13.09 7.20
N TYR A 242 -45.19 13.52 7.13
CA TYR A 242 -44.40 13.94 8.28
C TYR A 242 -45.07 15.17 8.90
N ASP A 243 -45.56 15.03 10.13
CA ASP A 243 -45.84 16.14 11.02
C ASP A 243 -44.73 16.16 12.08
N GLY A 244 -44.03 17.28 12.15
CA GLY A 244 -42.87 17.46 13.01
C GLY A 244 -43.28 17.85 14.42
N GLY A 245 -42.68 17.18 15.40
CA GLY A 245 -42.78 17.57 16.81
C GLY A 245 -42.34 16.44 17.73
N ASP A 246 -41.33 16.73 18.55
CA ASP A 246 -40.77 15.94 19.65
C ASP A 246 -39.85 14.74 19.34
N GLU A 247 -38.58 15.08 19.13
CA GLU A 247 -37.44 14.22 19.44
C GLU A 247 -37.18 14.19 20.97
N ASP A 248 -37.92 13.37 21.76
CA ASP A 248 -37.41 12.90 23.07
C ASP A 248 -38.19 11.73 23.72
N VAL A 249 -38.71 10.75 22.97
CA VAL A 249 -39.49 9.65 23.59
C VAL A 249 -39.09 8.23 23.17
N LEU A 250 -38.01 8.05 22.41
CA LEU A 250 -37.53 6.72 22.00
C LEU A 250 -36.31 6.23 22.82
N ARG A 251 -36.14 6.74 24.04
CA ARG A 251 -35.20 6.18 24.99
C ARG A 251 -35.90 5.14 25.86
N GLY A 252 -35.77 3.87 25.46
CA GLY A 252 -35.88 2.70 26.33
C GLY A 252 -37.02 2.74 27.35
N ARG A 253 -38.26 2.62 26.91
CA ARG A 253 -39.30 2.08 27.81
C ARG A 253 -39.02 0.60 27.95
N ASP A 254 -38.25 0.25 28.97
CA ASP A 254 -38.31 -1.07 29.59
C ASP A 254 -39.78 -1.25 30.00
N VAL A 255 -40.53 -2.05 29.25
CA VAL A 255 -41.87 -2.47 29.66
C VAL A 255 -41.61 -3.58 30.67
N SER A 256 -41.25 -3.18 31.89
CA SER A 256 -41.25 -4.07 33.03
C SER A 256 -42.72 -4.44 33.27
N LEU A 257 -43.17 -5.55 32.69
CA LEU A 257 -44.49 -6.12 32.95
C LEU A 257 -44.57 -6.40 34.46
N ASP A 258 -45.61 -5.88 35.11
CA ASP A 258 -45.81 -6.12 36.54
C ASP A 258 -46.07 -7.63 36.73
N GLU A 259 -45.53 -8.24 37.78
CA GLU A 259 -45.55 -9.71 37.96
C GLU A 259 -46.98 -10.28 38.03
N LYS A 260 -47.94 -9.42 38.38
CA LYS A 260 -49.38 -9.71 38.34
C LYS A 260 -49.97 -9.69 36.93
N GLU A 261 -49.49 -8.82 36.06
CA GLU A 261 -49.88 -8.81 34.64
C GLU A 261 -49.27 -9.99 33.89
N ALA A 262 -48.01 -10.35 34.20
CA ALA A 262 -47.38 -11.56 33.66
C ALA A 262 -48.16 -12.83 34.05
N ALA A 263 -48.51 -12.99 35.33
CA ALA A 263 -49.32 -14.12 35.80
C ALA A 263 -50.75 -14.14 35.23
N ALA A 264 -51.35 -12.96 34.99
CA ALA A 264 -52.66 -12.86 34.35
C ALA A 264 -52.62 -13.27 32.87
N ILE A 265 -51.56 -12.89 32.14
CA ILE A 265 -51.32 -13.28 30.75
C ILE A 265 -51.02 -14.79 30.66
N GLU A 266 -50.19 -15.33 31.56
CA GLU A 266 -49.92 -16.78 31.66
C GLU A 266 -51.17 -17.60 31.94
N SER A 267 -52.12 -17.07 32.74
CA SER A 267 -53.41 -17.73 33.01
C SER A 267 -54.40 -17.70 31.83
N GLN A 268 -54.21 -16.80 30.86
CA GLN A 268 -55.03 -16.65 29.66
C GLN A 268 -54.49 -17.42 28.46
N LEU A 269 -53.23 -17.89 28.53
CA LEU A 269 -52.56 -18.64 27.47
C LEU A 269 -52.82 -20.14 27.63
N SER A 270 -53.15 -20.81 26.52
CA SER A 270 -53.24 -22.27 26.52
C SER A 270 -51.85 -22.88 26.81
N PRO A 271 -51.77 -24.04 27.49
CA PRO A 271 -50.50 -24.68 27.82
C PRO A 271 -49.64 -24.98 26.58
N GLU A 272 -50.26 -25.19 25.41
CA GLU A 272 -49.58 -25.38 24.12
C GLU A 272 -48.92 -24.08 23.60
N GLN A 273 -49.58 -22.92 23.77
CA GLN A 273 -49.00 -21.62 23.42
C GLN A 273 -47.82 -21.26 24.32
N LEU A 274 -47.89 -21.61 25.61
CA LEU A 274 -46.80 -21.35 26.56
C LEU A 274 -45.55 -22.20 26.24
N GLN A 275 -45.75 -23.44 25.78
CA GLN A 275 -44.65 -24.27 25.27
C GLN A 275 -44.06 -23.70 23.96
N LEU A 276 -44.89 -23.18 23.06
CA LEU A 276 -44.44 -22.52 21.84
C LEU A 276 -43.62 -21.25 22.15
N PHE A 277 -44.07 -20.42 23.10
CA PHE A 277 -43.34 -19.25 23.57
C PHE A 277 -42.00 -19.59 24.22
N ALA A 278 -41.97 -20.63 25.05
CA ALA A 278 -40.72 -21.12 25.64
C ALA A 278 -39.73 -21.59 24.55
N GLN A 279 -40.24 -22.34 23.55
CA GLN A 279 -39.43 -22.79 22.41
C GLN A 279 -38.95 -21.63 21.53
N GLU A 280 -39.78 -20.62 21.29
CA GLU A 280 -39.41 -19.42 20.53
C GLU A 280 -38.37 -18.58 21.27
N ASN A 281 -38.52 -18.43 22.60
CA ASN A 281 -37.56 -17.72 23.44
C ASN A 281 -36.19 -18.43 23.45
N ASP A 282 -36.17 -19.76 23.66
CA ASP A 282 -34.95 -20.56 23.57
C ASP A 282 -34.28 -20.46 22.18
N GLY A 283 -35.10 -20.41 21.11
CA GLY A 283 -34.62 -20.20 19.75
C GLY A 283 -34.03 -18.81 19.53
N MET A 284 -34.66 -17.78 20.10
CA MET A 284 -34.20 -16.39 20.04
C MET A 284 -32.87 -16.23 20.80
N LEU A 285 -32.75 -16.84 21.98
CA LEU A 285 -31.54 -16.80 22.80
C LEU A 285 -30.34 -17.41 22.06
N LYS A 286 -30.52 -18.60 21.47
CA LYS A 286 -29.49 -19.26 20.65
C LYS A 286 -29.08 -18.41 19.44
N TYR A 287 -30.05 -17.76 18.80
CA TYR A 287 -29.77 -16.84 17.69
C TYR A 287 -28.98 -15.61 18.17
N TYR A 288 -29.28 -15.05 19.35
CA TYR A 288 -28.49 -13.96 19.93
C TYR A 288 -27.06 -14.39 20.27
N GLU A 289 -26.90 -15.56 20.88
CA GLU A 289 -25.57 -16.10 21.20
C GLU A 289 -24.72 -16.28 19.91
N ASP A 290 -25.30 -16.85 18.85
CA ASP A 290 -24.62 -17.04 17.56
C ASP A 290 -24.30 -15.70 16.87
N THR A 291 -25.24 -14.75 16.87
CA THR A 291 -25.01 -13.43 16.28
C THR A 291 -23.97 -12.61 17.05
N LEU A 292 -23.98 -12.65 18.39
CA LEU A 292 -22.96 -12.02 19.22
C LEU A 292 -21.57 -12.62 18.94
N GLY A 293 -21.47 -13.95 18.84
CA GLY A 293 -20.22 -14.61 18.47
C GLY A 293 -19.67 -14.13 17.12
N LYS A 294 -20.54 -13.99 16.12
CA LYS A 294 -20.17 -13.47 14.79
C LYS A 294 -19.72 -12.02 14.83
N VAL A 295 -20.41 -11.16 15.58
CA VAL A 295 -20.03 -9.75 15.74
C VAL A 295 -18.68 -9.64 16.44
N GLN A 296 -18.47 -10.37 17.54
CA GLN A 296 -17.21 -10.35 18.29
C GLN A 296 -16.02 -10.80 17.43
N ASN A 297 -16.20 -11.86 16.63
CA ASN A 297 -15.13 -12.34 15.76
C ASN A 297 -14.81 -11.34 14.65
N ALA A 298 -15.84 -10.74 14.04
CA ALA A 298 -15.65 -9.72 13.02
C ALA A 298 -15.01 -8.44 13.59
N GLU A 299 -15.39 -8.02 14.80
CA GLU A 299 -14.78 -6.91 15.52
C GLU A 299 -13.30 -7.18 15.84
N LYS A 300 -12.97 -8.40 16.29
CA LYS A 300 -11.58 -8.80 16.51
C LYS A 300 -10.76 -8.70 15.23
N SER A 301 -11.28 -9.21 14.12
CA SER A 301 -10.59 -9.11 12.82
C SER A 301 -10.42 -7.64 12.37
N LEU A 302 -11.45 -6.81 12.56
CA LEU A 302 -11.38 -5.38 12.25
C LEU A 302 -10.35 -4.65 13.12
N LEU A 303 -10.24 -4.99 14.41
CA LEU A 303 -9.22 -4.43 15.30
C LEU A 303 -7.82 -4.83 14.86
N GLU A 304 -7.61 -6.08 14.46
CA GLU A 304 -6.32 -6.54 13.93
C GLU A 304 -5.93 -5.78 12.65
N ILE A 305 -6.86 -5.70 11.68
CA ILE A 305 -6.64 -4.99 10.40
C ILE A 305 -6.38 -3.49 10.65
N SER A 306 -7.15 -2.85 11.53
CA SER A 306 -6.96 -1.43 11.85
C SER A 306 -5.63 -1.16 12.53
N SER A 307 -5.16 -2.06 13.41
CA SER A 307 -3.85 -1.95 14.05
C SER A 307 -2.70 -2.06 13.03
N LEU A 308 -2.84 -2.96 12.05
CA LEU A 308 -1.89 -3.13 10.96
C LEU A 308 -1.89 -1.87 10.07
N GLN A 309 -3.06 -1.36 9.71
CA GLN A 309 -3.18 -0.16 8.89
C GLN A 309 -2.56 1.06 9.59
N GLN A 310 -2.81 1.24 10.89
CA GLN A 310 -2.21 2.35 11.64
C GLN A 310 -0.68 2.29 11.61
N THR A 311 -0.12 1.07 11.70
CA THR A 311 1.32 0.85 11.59
C THR A 311 1.82 1.18 10.18
N LEU A 312 1.12 0.76 9.13
CA LEU A 312 1.49 1.08 7.74
C LEU A 312 1.40 2.58 7.43
N VAL A 313 0.34 3.26 7.89
CA VAL A 313 0.17 4.71 7.72
C VAL A 313 1.27 5.46 8.46
N ALA A 314 1.61 5.07 9.68
CA ALA A 314 2.73 5.65 10.41
C ALA A 314 4.06 5.46 9.64
N HIS A 315 4.29 4.28 9.09
CA HIS A 315 5.47 4.00 8.26
C HIS A 315 5.51 4.84 6.98
N LEU A 316 4.39 5.00 6.29
CA LEU A 316 4.29 5.84 5.10
C LEU A 316 4.54 7.31 5.42
N ALA A 317 3.97 7.82 6.52
CA ALA A 317 4.20 9.20 6.96
C ALA A 317 5.70 9.44 7.24
N THR A 318 6.36 8.51 7.95
CA THR A 318 7.81 8.64 8.19
C THR A 318 8.64 8.58 6.91
N GLN A 319 8.20 7.85 5.88
CA GLN A 319 8.92 7.71 4.61
C GLN A 319 8.63 8.82 3.60
N GLU A 320 7.49 9.49 3.69
CA GLU A 320 7.13 10.61 2.82
C GLU A 320 8.16 11.75 2.91
N ASP A 321 8.67 12.03 4.11
CA ASP A 321 9.73 13.03 4.31
C ASP A 321 11.03 12.64 3.60
N TYR A 322 11.42 11.36 3.65
CA TYR A 322 12.61 10.85 2.96
C TYR A 322 12.44 10.87 1.43
N ILE A 323 11.26 10.49 0.92
CA ILE A 323 10.95 10.54 -0.51
C ILE A 323 10.97 11.99 -1.02
N ASN A 324 10.38 12.93 -0.27
CA ASN A 324 10.40 14.34 -0.62
C ASN A 324 11.83 14.90 -0.65
N GLN A 325 12.68 14.48 0.29
CA GLN A 325 14.10 14.79 0.23
C GLN A 325 14.75 14.19 -1.01
N LEU A 326 14.46 12.92 -1.32
CA LEU A 326 15.00 12.26 -2.52
C LEU A 326 14.64 12.97 -3.82
N VAL A 327 13.39 13.43 -3.94
CA VAL A 327 12.91 14.17 -5.11
C VAL A 327 13.69 15.47 -5.27
N ARG A 328 13.89 16.21 -4.17
CA ARG A 328 14.71 17.44 -4.17
C ARG A 328 16.16 17.14 -4.53
N ASP A 329 16.71 16.05 -4.00
CA ASP A 329 18.08 15.62 -4.30
C ASP A 329 18.23 15.21 -5.77
N ALA A 330 17.23 14.55 -6.35
CA ALA A 330 17.20 14.19 -7.77
C ALA A 330 17.09 15.43 -8.68
N GLU A 331 16.26 16.41 -8.31
CA GLU A 331 16.19 17.70 -9.02
C GLU A 331 17.53 18.44 -8.99
N SER A 332 18.19 18.46 -7.83
CA SER A 332 19.50 19.10 -7.67
C SER A 332 20.59 18.37 -8.45
N THR A 333 20.58 17.03 -8.44
CA THR A 333 21.53 16.19 -9.19
C THR A 333 21.34 16.39 -10.69
N HIS A 334 20.10 16.40 -11.18
CA HIS A 334 19.82 16.68 -12.59
C HIS A 334 20.30 18.07 -13.02
N ALA A 335 20.08 19.09 -12.17
CA ALA A 335 20.59 20.44 -12.43
C ALA A 335 22.14 20.49 -12.43
N ASN A 336 22.78 19.80 -11.50
CA ASN A 336 24.23 19.75 -11.37
C ASN A 336 24.89 19.00 -12.53
N VAL A 337 24.36 17.84 -12.93
CA VAL A 337 24.81 17.10 -14.11
C VAL A 337 24.61 17.93 -15.38
N GLY A 338 23.47 18.62 -15.50
CA GLY A 338 23.21 19.51 -16.64
C GLY A 338 24.21 20.68 -16.74
N ARG A 339 24.54 21.31 -15.60
CA ARG A 339 25.58 22.37 -15.53
C ARG A 339 26.95 21.80 -15.81
N GLY A 340 27.31 20.66 -15.22
CA GLY A 340 28.57 19.96 -15.45
C GLY A 340 28.77 19.60 -16.92
N ASN A 341 27.75 19.05 -17.59
CA ASN A 341 27.84 18.74 -19.03
C ASN A 341 28.00 20.01 -19.88
N LYS A 342 27.35 21.12 -19.50
CA LYS A 342 27.54 22.42 -20.15
C LYS A 342 28.95 22.97 -19.95
N GLU A 343 29.55 22.75 -18.79
CA GLU A 343 30.92 23.12 -18.49
C GLU A 343 31.92 22.23 -19.22
N LEU A 344 31.68 20.92 -19.32
CA LEU A 344 32.48 20.00 -20.14
C LEU A 344 32.43 20.39 -21.62
N LYS A 345 31.26 20.76 -22.14
CA LYS A 345 31.13 21.27 -23.50
C LYS A 345 31.91 22.58 -23.68
N ARG A 346 31.77 23.53 -22.76
CA ARG A 346 32.55 24.78 -22.78
C ARG A 346 34.05 24.54 -22.65
N ALA A 347 34.47 23.56 -21.86
CA ALA A 347 35.87 23.17 -21.71
C ALA A 347 36.41 22.52 -23.01
N SER A 348 35.59 21.72 -23.70
CA SER A 348 35.95 21.16 -25.01
C SER A 348 36.02 22.21 -26.13
N GLU A 349 35.22 23.27 -26.03
CA GLU A 349 35.20 24.39 -26.99
C GLU A 349 36.33 25.39 -26.76
N ARG A 350 36.88 25.47 -25.54
CA ARG A 350 38.08 26.26 -25.27
C ARG A 350 39.28 25.58 -25.96
N ARG A 351 39.66 26.11 -27.12
CA ARG A 351 40.98 25.81 -27.72
C ARG A 351 42.05 26.09 -26.67
N SER A 352 42.95 25.13 -26.50
CA SER A 352 44.01 25.16 -25.48
C SER A 352 44.67 26.54 -25.43
N GLU A 353 44.57 27.24 -24.29
CA GLU A 353 45.26 28.52 -24.10
C GLU A 353 46.77 28.37 -24.36
N ALA A 354 47.33 27.19 -24.08
CA ALA A 354 48.71 26.85 -24.41
C ALA A 354 48.99 26.84 -25.92
N GLN A 355 48.03 26.38 -26.76
CA GLN A 355 48.16 26.48 -28.22
C GLN A 355 48.11 27.94 -28.70
N MET A 356 47.27 28.79 -28.10
CA MET A 356 47.26 30.22 -28.44
C MET A 356 48.58 30.89 -28.08
N VAL A 357 49.13 30.63 -26.88
CA VAL A 357 50.41 31.23 -26.44
C VAL A 357 51.56 30.72 -27.31
N PHE A 358 51.58 29.44 -27.69
CA PHE A 358 52.58 28.89 -28.60
C PHE A 358 52.55 29.55 -29.99
N TRP A 359 51.36 29.71 -30.58
CA TRP A 359 51.26 30.38 -31.88
C TRP A 359 51.58 31.87 -31.79
N ALA A 360 51.21 32.54 -30.69
CA ALA A 360 51.57 33.93 -30.44
C ALA A 360 53.10 34.12 -30.36
N THR A 361 53.82 33.22 -29.67
CA THR A 361 55.29 33.30 -29.59
C THR A 361 55.95 33.01 -30.93
N VAL A 362 55.45 32.03 -31.70
CA VAL A 362 55.97 31.74 -33.05
C VAL A 362 55.80 32.94 -33.97
N VAL A 363 54.62 33.58 -33.99
CA VAL A 363 54.36 34.78 -34.80
C VAL A 363 55.27 35.93 -34.37
N LEU A 364 55.46 36.14 -33.07
CA LEU A 364 56.36 37.18 -32.55
C LEU A 364 57.82 36.92 -32.95
N CYS A 365 58.29 35.67 -32.85
CA CYS A 365 59.65 35.31 -33.27
C CYS A 365 59.86 35.52 -34.78
N VAL A 366 58.90 35.11 -35.61
CA VAL A 366 58.97 35.34 -37.07
C VAL A 366 58.96 36.83 -37.38
N TRP A 367 58.16 37.62 -36.67
CA TRP A 367 58.12 39.07 -36.81
C TRP A 367 59.46 39.72 -36.47
N LEU A 368 60.10 39.32 -35.37
CA LEU A 368 61.41 39.84 -34.97
C LEU A 368 62.50 39.52 -36.01
N ILE A 369 62.50 38.29 -36.56
CA ILE A 369 63.47 37.90 -37.60
C ILE A 369 63.29 38.74 -38.87
N LEU A 370 62.04 38.98 -39.28
CA LEU A 370 61.76 39.83 -40.45
C LEU A 370 62.14 41.29 -40.20
N TRP A 371 61.92 41.79 -38.98
CA TRP A 371 62.32 43.14 -38.62
C TRP A 371 63.83 43.34 -38.68
N ASP A 372 64.59 42.41 -38.10
CA ASP A 372 66.06 42.40 -38.11
C ASP A 372 66.66 42.19 -39.51
N ALA A 373 65.91 41.57 -40.42
CA ALA A 373 66.35 41.40 -41.81
C ALA A 373 66.10 42.65 -42.69
N ILE A 374 65.18 43.54 -42.28
CA ILE A 374 64.76 44.71 -43.06
C ILE A 374 65.44 46.00 -42.58
N PHE A 375 65.71 46.11 -41.28
CA PHE A 375 66.36 47.24 -40.62
C PHE A 375 67.68 46.81 -39.99
#